data_AF-A0A0G0XM29-F1
#
_entry.id   AF-A0A0G0XM29-F1
#
_cell.length_a   1.000
_cell.length_b   1.000
_cell.length_c   1.000
_cell.angle_alpha   90.00
_cell.angle_beta   90.00
_cell.angle_gamma   90.00
#
_symmetry.space_group_name_H-M   'P 1'
#
loop_
_entity.id
_entity.type
_entity.pdbx_description
1 polymer ?
#
loop_
_entity_poly.entity_id
_entity_poly.type
_entity_poly.pdbx_seq_one_letter_code
_entity_poly.pdbx_strand_id
1 'polypeptide(L)'
;MIENNKRAFYIVLVGILLISSVFFAFNYFFTYKELQEIESTGGKTELNNKVIDFASMFIKKVLQADKEVDFETRLSLENAVRDLKDEEIMSEWQNFVGSKTEAEAQNSVKKLLEILITKIRK
;
A
#
# COMPACT_ATOMS: atom_id res chain seq x y z
N MET A 1 32.42 -46.55 -34.44
CA MET A 1 32.76 -45.18 -33.98
C MET A 1 31.63 -44.17 -34.15
N ILE A 2 30.88 -44.15 -35.25
CA ILE A 2 29.83 -43.14 -35.50
C ILE A 2 28.67 -43.22 -34.48
N GLU A 3 28.29 -44.41 -34.02
CA GLU A 3 27.16 -44.59 -33.09
C GLU A 3 27.44 -44.09 -31.67
N ASN A 4 28.65 -44.31 -31.13
CA ASN A 4 29.05 -43.79 -29.81
C ASN A 4 29.12 -42.26 -29.80
N ASN A 5 29.52 -41.62 -30.91
CA ASN A 5 29.57 -40.17 -31.02
C ASN A 5 28.16 -39.55 -31.01
N LYS A 6 27.17 -40.23 -31.62
CA LYS A 6 25.76 -39.83 -31.55
C LYS A 6 25.19 -39.96 -30.14
N ARG A 7 25.48 -41.07 -29.44
CA ARG A 7 25.07 -41.26 -28.03
C ARG A 7 25.69 -40.21 -27.11
N ALA A 8 26.99 -39.92 -27.26
CA ALA A 8 27.66 -38.85 -26.52
C ALA A 8 27.04 -37.48 -26.79
N PHE A 9 26.69 -37.17 -28.05
CA PHE A 9 25.99 -35.95 -28.41
C PHE A 9 24.63 -35.82 -27.72
N TYR A 10 23.79 -36.87 -27.72
CA TYR A 10 22.51 -36.84 -27.03
C TYR A 10 22.64 -36.70 -25.51
N ILE A 11 23.64 -37.33 -24.89
CA ILE A 11 23.90 -37.19 -23.46
C ILE A 11 24.29 -35.74 -23.10
N VAL A 12 25.16 -35.12 -23.91
CA VAL A 12 25.54 -33.71 -23.72
C VAL A 12 24.34 -32.79 -23.93
N LEU A 13 23.51 -33.05 -24.95
CA LEU A 13 22.31 -32.28 -25.23
C LEU A 13 21.30 -32.35 -24.08
N VAL A 14 21.05 -33.56 -23.54
CA VAL A 14 20.18 -33.77 -22.37
C VAL A 14 20.78 -33.10 -21.13
N GLY A 15 22.10 -33.17 -20.95
CA GLY A 15 22.79 -32.48 -19.85
C GLY A 15 22.58 -30.96 -19.88
N ILE A 16 22.75 -30.34 -21.06
CA ILE A 16 22.51 -28.90 -21.24
C ILE A 16 21.05 -28.55 -20.96
N LEU A 17 20.10 -29.35 -21.47
CA LEU A 17 18.66 -29.16 -21.23
C LEU A 17 18.29 -29.22 -19.74
N LEU A 18 18.87 -30.16 -19.00
CA LEU A 18 18.63 -30.29 -17.56
C LEU A 18 19.22 -29.10 -16.79
N ILE A 19 20.45 -28.70 -17.10
CA ILE A 19 21.11 -27.55 -16.46
C ILE A 19 20.34 -26.26 -16.73
N SER A 20 19.93 -26.02 -17.98
CA SER A 20 19.15 -24.83 -18.31
C SER A 20 17.79 -24.83 -17.60
N SER A 21 17.13 -25.97 -17.52
CA SER A 21 15.83 -26.08 -16.85
C SER A 21 15.93 -25.77 -15.35
N VAL A 22 16.97 -26.30 -14.68
CA VAL A 22 17.24 -25.99 -13.28
C VAL A 22 17.58 -24.51 -13.10
N PHE A 23 18.44 -23.95 -13.97
CA PHE A 23 18.78 -22.53 -13.96
C PHE A 23 17.54 -21.64 -14.11
N PHE A 24 16.65 -21.94 -15.06
CA PHE A 24 15.40 -21.19 -15.24
C PHE A 24 14.46 -21.30 -14.04
N ALA A 25 14.33 -22.48 -13.44
CA ALA A 25 13.52 -22.68 -12.24
C ALA A 25 14.04 -21.85 -11.05
N PHE A 26 15.36 -21.82 -10.85
CA PHE A 26 15.98 -20.99 -9.80
C PHE A 26 15.76 -19.49 -10.03
N ASN A 27 15.98 -19.00 -11.26
CA ASN A 27 15.74 -17.59 -11.58
C ASN A 27 14.27 -17.21 -11.41
N TYR A 28 13.35 -18.04 -11.89
CA TYR A 28 11.90 -17.80 -11.73
C TYR A 28 11.50 -17.68 -10.25
N PHE A 29 11.99 -18.59 -9.40
CA PHE A 29 11.70 -18.55 -7.97
C PHE A 29 12.32 -17.33 -7.27
N PHE A 30 13.54 -16.94 -7.66
CA PHE A 30 14.21 -15.77 -7.11
C PHE A 30 13.47 -14.48 -7.50
N THR A 31 13.15 -14.30 -8.77
CA THR A 31 12.39 -13.13 -9.26
C THR A 31 10.98 -13.07 -8.68
N TYR A 32 10.30 -14.20 -8.49
CA TYR A 32 8.98 -14.24 -7.87
C TYR A 32 9.00 -13.80 -6.40
N LYS A 33 10.05 -14.15 -5.65
CA LYS A 33 10.24 -13.67 -4.27
C LYS A 33 10.51 -12.17 -4.21
N GLU A 34 11.36 -11.67 -5.10
CA GLU A 34 11.68 -10.24 -5.20
C GLU A 34 10.42 -9.42 -5.55
N LEU A 35 9.56 -9.94 -6.43
CA LEU A 35 8.25 -9.35 -6.73
C LEU A 35 7.33 -9.28 -5.51
N GLN A 36 7.22 -10.35 -4.71
CA GLN A 36 6.39 -10.30 -3.49
C GLN A 36 6.91 -9.29 -2.46
N GLU A 37 8.23 -9.17 -2.32
CA GLU A 37 8.84 -8.22 -1.39
C GLU A 37 8.61 -6.77 -1.85
N ILE A 38 8.74 -6.51 -3.16
CA ILE A 38 8.46 -5.22 -3.77
C ILE A 38 6.97 -4.88 -3.67
N GLU A 39 6.05 -5.82 -3.93
CA GLU A 39 4.61 -5.59 -3.77
C GLU A 39 4.23 -5.30 -2.31
N SER A 40 4.83 -6.02 -1.35
CA SER A 40 4.56 -5.78 0.07
C SER A 40 5.08 -4.42 0.56
N THR A 41 6.20 -3.95 0.01
CA THR A 41 6.78 -2.65 0.33
C THR A 41 6.07 -1.52 -0.43
N GLY A 42 5.68 -1.79 -1.67
CA GLY A 42 4.89 -0.90 -2.53
C GLY A 42 3.50 -0.66 -1.93
N GLY A 43 2.81 -1.69 -1.45
CA GLY A 43 1.51 -1.55 -0.79
C GLY A 43 1.56 -0.71 0.49
N LYS A 44 2.63 -0.82 1.28
CA LYS A 44 2.86 0.07 2.44
C LYS A 44 3.13 1.51 2.02
N THR A 45 3.91 1.71 0.96
CA THR A 45 4.22 3.03 0.42
C THR A 45 2.95 3.70 -0.14
N GLU A 46 2.11 2.96 -0.85
CA GLU A 46 0.84 3.45 -1.38
C GLU A 46 -0.12 3.83 -0.25
N LEU A 47 -0.25 3.01 0.79
CA LEU A 47 -1.06 3.33 1.96
C LEU A 47 -0.56 4.60 2.65
N ASN A 48 0.76 4.72 2.87
CA ASN A 48 1.34 5.91 3.49
C ASN A 48 1.07 7.17 2.67
N ASN A 49 1.18 7.10 1.34
CA ASN A 49 0.83 8.23 0.46
C ASN A 49 -0.65 8.62 0.59
N LYS A 50 -1.57 7.64 0.60
CA LYS A 50 -3.01 7.92 0.78
C LYS A 50 -3.30 8.57 2.14
N VAL A 51 -2.65 8.12 3.21
CA VAL A 51 -2.78 8.72 4.55
C VAL A 51 -2.25 10.17 4.55
N ILE A 52 -1.13 10.44 3.88
CA ILE A 52 -0.57 11.80 3.73
C ILE A 52 -1.54 12.68 2.94
N ASP A 53 -2.10 12.18 1.84
CA ASP A 53 -3.03 12.92 0.99
C ASP A 53 -4.31 13.27 1.74
N PHE A 54 -4.88 12.31 2.48
CA PHE A 54 -6.02 12.57 3.35
C PHE A 54 -5.68 13.61 4.42
N ALA A 55 -4.55 13.47 5.12
CA ALA A 55 -4.13 14.43 6.16
C ALA A 55 -3.98 15.85 5.59
N SER A 56 -3.35 15.97 4.42
CA SER A 56 -3.19 17.23 3.69
C SER A 56 -4.54 17.85 3.32
N MET A 57 -5.47 17.04 2.80
CA MET A 57 -6.81 17.48 2.46
C MET A 57 -7.58 17.93 3.70
N PHE A 58 -7.56 17.13 4.76
CA PHE A 58 -8.23 17.42 6.03
C PHE A 58 -7.74 18.75 6.63
N ILE A 59 -6.42 18.95 6.70
CA ILE A 59 -5.84 20.19 7.20
C ILE A 59 -6.29 21.39 6.35
N LYS A 60 -6.13 21.31 5.03
CA LYS A 60 -6.40 22.44 4.13
C LYS A 60 -7.88 22.77 3.99
N LYS A 61 -8.74 21.75 3.97
CA LYS A 61 -10.15 21.88 3.61
C LYS A 61 -11.09 21.88 4.80
N VAL A 62 -10.61 21.49 5.98
CA VAL A 62 -11.41 21.50 7.23
C VAL A 62 -10.78 22.43 8.26
N LEU A 63 -9.53 22.21 8.65
CA LEU A 63 -8.91 22.96 9.76
C LEU A 63 -8.54 24.40 9.38
N GLN A 64 -8.12 24.60 8.12
CA GLN A 64 -7.76 25.92 7.57
C GLN A 64 -8.91 26.56 6.78
N ALA A 65 -10.12 26.00 6.84
CA ALA A 65 -11.23 26.53 6.09
C ALA A 65 -11.76 27.82 6.74
N ASP A 66 -11.77 28.92 5.98
CA ASP A 66 -12.35 30.19 6.41
C ASP A 66 -13.89 30.19 6.36
N LYS A 67 -14.48 29.14 5.79
CA LYS A 67 -15.92 28.99 5.56
C LYS A 67 -16.36 27.57 5.92
N GLU A 68 -17.66 27.41 6.09
CA GLU A 68 -18.24 26.08 6.26
C GLU A 68 -17.85 25.16 5.10
N VAL A 69 -17.44 23.94 5.46
CA VAL A 69 -17.07 22.89 4.51
C VAL A 69 -18.30 22.51 3.69
N ASP A 70 -18.25 22.66 2.38
CA ASP A 70 -19.35 22.33 1.47
C ASP A 70 -19.55 20.81 1.31
N PHE A 71 -20.66 20.43 0.69
CA PHE A 71 -21.04 19.03 0.50
C PHE A 71 -20.01 18.24 -0.33
N GLU A 72 -19.50 18.83 -1.41
CA GLU A 72 -18.52 18.16 -2.28
C GLU A 72 -17.22 17.85 -1.53
N THR A 73 -16.78 18.80 -0.70
CA THR A 73 -15.59 18.65 0.14
C THR A 73 -15.81 17.58 1.21
N ARG A 74 -16.98 17.57 1.88
CA ARG A 74 -17.35 16.52 2.84
C ARG A 74 -17.35 15.13 2.19
N LEU A 75 -17.95 15.00 1.01
CA LEU A 75 -18.00 13.74 0.27
C LEU A 75 -16.60 13.28 -0.14
N SER A 76 -15.76 14.20 -0.59
CA SER A 76 -14.38 13.89 -0.96
C SER A 76 -13.57 13.40 0.23
N LEU A 77 -13.72 14.03 1.41
CA LEU A 77 -13.07 13.59 2.64
C LEU A 77 -13.56 12.22 3.09
N GLU A 78 -14.87 11.98 3.10
CA GLU A 78 -15.45 10.69 3.47
C GLU A 78 -14.95 9.56 2.54
N ASN A 79 -14.90 9.80 1.24
CA ASN A 79 -14.37 8.84 0.27
C ASN A 79 -12.87 8.59 0.48
N ALA A 80 -12.09 9.65 0.75
CA ALA A 80 -10.66 9.53 1.04
C ALA A 80 -10.43 8.67 2.29
N VAL A 81 -11.15 8.91 3.39
CA VAL A 81 -11.07 8.09 4.62
C VAL A 81 -11.46 6.65 4.35
N ARG A 82 -12.54 6.41 3.58
CA ARG A 82 -12.98 5.05 3.19
C ARG A 82 -11.92 4.30 2.39
N ASP A 83 -11.22 4.98 1.49
CA ASP A 83 -10.18 4.38 0.64
C ASP A 83 -8.91 3.99 1.43
N LEU A 84 -8.68 4.59 2.60
CA LEU A 84 -7.58 4.18 3.50
C LEU A 84 -7.77 2.75 4.03
N LYS A 85 -9.01 2.24 4.09
CA LYS A 85 -9.35 0.93 4.67
C LYS A 85 -8.79 0.73 6.08
N ASP A 86 -8.67 1.82 6.84
CA ASP A 86 -8.14 1.83 8.19
C ASP A 86 -9.28 2.15 9.17
N GLU A 87 -9.67 1.14 9.95
CA GLU A 87 -10.81 1.23 10.88
C GLU A 87 -10.58 2.26 11.98
N GLU A 88 -9.33 2.46 12.41
CA GLU A 88 -8.96 3.39 13.46
C GLU A 88 -9.14 4.84 12.97
N ILE A 89 -8.65 5.13 11.76
CA ILE A 89 -8.84 6.44 11.12
C ILE A 89 -10.33 6.69 10.84
N MET A 90 -11.06 5.68 10.34
CA MET A 90 -12.49 5.80 10.06
C MET A 90 -13.31 6.08 11.33
N SER A 91 -13.04 5.34 12.40
CA SER A 91 -13.77 5.52 13.66
C SER A 91 -13.56 6.92 14.22
N GLU A 92 -12.33 7.42 14.21
CA GLU A 92 -12.05 8.75 14.75
C GLU A 92 -12.57 9.87 13.84
N TRP A 93 -12.57 9.66 12.52
CA TRP A 93 -13.25 10.54 11.58
C TRP A 93 -14.76 10.63 11.85
N GLN A 94 -15.43 9.51 12.10
CA GLN A 94 -16.86 9.50 12.46
C GLN A 94 -17.12 10.20 13.79
N ASN A 95 -16.24 10.04 14.78
CA ASN A 95 -16.31 10.76 16.05
C ASN A 95 -16.20 12.28 15.83
N PHE A 96 -15.28 12.71 14.96
CA PHE A 96 -15.14 14.11 14.59
C PHE A 96 -16.40 14.67 13.89
N VAL A 97 -16.89 14.01 12.84
CA VAL A 97 -18.08 14.47 12.10
C VAL A 97 -19.35 14.41 12.95
N GLY A 98 -19.44 13.44 13.87
CA GLY A 98 -20.58 13.25 14.77
C GLY A 98 -20.51 14.06 16.07
N SER A 99 -19.47 14.86 16.28
CA SER A 99 -19.29 15.65 17.50
C SER A 99 -20.41 16.68 17.67
N LYS A 100 -20.96 16.77 18.89
CA LYS A 100 -22.06 17.68 19.22
C LYS A 100 -21.58 18.97 19.86
N THR A 101 -20.36 18.96 20.38
CA THR A 101 -19.72 20.12 21.01
C THR A 101 -18.37 20.41 20.37
N GLU A 102 -17.93 21.66 20.45
CA GLU A 102 -16.60 22.06 20.00
C GLU A 102 -15.50 21.29 20.76
N ALA A 103 -15.69 21.03 22.06
CA ALA A 103 -14.73 20.28 22.86
C ALA A 103 -14.59 18.82 22.37
N GLU A 104 -15.69 18.17 22.02
CA GLU A 104 -15.69 16.82 21.40
C GLU A 104 -15.00 16.84 20.04
N ALA A 105 -15.31 17.83 19.21
CA ALA A 105 -14.71 17.97 17.89
C ALA A 105 -13.19 18.19 18.01
N GLN A 106 -12.75 19.11 18.87
CA GLN A 106 -11.34 19.38 19.12
C GLN A 106 -10.58 18.16 19.65
N ASN A 107 -11.19 17.39 20.56
CA ASN A 107 -10.59 16.16 21.06
C ASN A 107 -10.46 15.12 19.95
N SER A 108 -11.48 14.99 19.09
CA SER A 108 -11.45 14.04 17.98
C SER A 108 -10.42 14.44 16.92
N VAL A 109 -10.30 15.73 16.60
CA VAL A 109 -9.27 16.25 15.70
C VAL A 109 -7.86 15.92 16.21
N LYS A 110 -7.58 16.13 17.51
CA LYS A 110 -6.26 15.85 18.08
C LYS A 110 -5.89 14.38 17.96
N LYS A 111 -6.81 13.49 18.31
CA LYS A 111 -6.64 12.04 18.19
C LYS A 111 -6.46 11.61 16.74
N LEU A 112 -7.27 12.14 15.83
CA LEU A 112 -7.16 11.85 14.40
C LEU A 112 -5.78 12.26 13.87
N LEU A 113 -5.30 13.46 14.20
CA LEU A 113 -3.95 13.90 13.81
C LEU A 113 -2.85 13.02 14.39
N GLU A 114 -2.99 12.57 15.64
CA GLU A 114 -2.05 11.65 16.28
C GLU A 114 -1.98 10.29 15.57
N ILE A 115 -3.14 9.71 15.22
CA ILE A 115 -3.24 8.45 14.47
C ILE A 115 -2.59 8.63 13.10
N LEU A 116 -2.95 9.68 12.36
CA LEU A 116 -2.41 9.95 11.03
C LEU A 116 -0.87 10.06 11.04
N ILE A 117 -0.31 10.83 11.97
CA ILE A 117 1.15 10.96 12.11
C ILE A 117 1.80 9.62 12.47
N THR A 118 1.17 8.83 13.35
CA THR A 118 1.68 7.52 13.75
C THR A 118 1.71 6.54 12.57
N LYS A 119 0.69 6.56 11.70
CA LYS A 119 0.60 5.70 10.51
C LYS A 119 1.64 6.11 9.47
N ILE A 120 1.84 7.42 9.26
CA ILE A 120 2.85 7.95 8.33
C ILE A 120 4.28 7.54 8.74
N ARG A 121 4.56 7.41 10.04
CA ARG A 121 5.89 7.03 10.56
C ARG A 121 6.16 5.53 10.57
N LYS A 122 5.12 4.70 10.44
CA LYS A 122 5.23 3.23 10.45
C LYS A 122 5.39 2.67 9.04
#